data_AF-A0A5C1A7P1-F1
#
_entry.id   AF-A0A5C1A7P1-F1
#
_cell.length_a   1.000
_cell.length_b   1.000
_cell.length_c   1.000
_cell.angle_alpha   90.00
_cell.angle_beta   90.00
_cell.angle_gamma   90.00
#
_symmetry.space_group_name_H-M   'P 1'
#
loop_
_entity.id
_entity.type
_entity.pdbx_description
1 polymer ?
#
loop_
_entity_poly.entity_id
_entity_poly.type
_entity_poly.pdbx_seq_one_letter_code
_entity_poly.pdbx_strand_id
1 'polypeptide(L)'
;MDSTNLFNVASGLLAKNPPPMAVEAWGFGGYAENPDSASDVDILLIFRDGALHKREEIWEHCAALKVTFESLTGKELDISRLTAKEAADTGFIAITNAIHIWSHS
;
A
#
# COMPACT_ATOMS: atom_id res chain seq x y z
N MET A 1 18.28 13.55 0.92
CA MET A 1 17.00 13.52 0.18
C MET A 1 16.00 12.92 1.14
N ASP A 2 14.89 13.62 1.41
CA ASP A 2 13.99 13.24 2.50
C ASP A 2 13.37 11.86 2.28
N SER A 3 13.49 11.07 3.33
CA SER A 3 12.83 9.81 3.65
C SER A 3 11.30 9.82 3.47
N THR A 4 10.69 11.00 3.42
CA THR A 4 9.25 11.24 3.25
C THR A 4 8.77 11.11 1.79
N ASN A 5 9.65 10.78 0.84
CA ASN A 5 9.33 10.95 -0.59
C ASN A 5 8.47 9.79 -1.15
N LEU A 6 8.77 8.54 -0.84
CA LEU A 6 8.15 7.42 -1.56
C LEU A 6 6.72 7.09 -1.10
N PHE A 7 6.45 7.08 0.20
CA PHE A 7 5.06 6.90 0.66
C PHE A 7 4.14 8.05 0.26
N ASN A 8 4.66 9.26 0.10
CA ASN A 8 3.91 10.38 -0.47
C ASN A 8 3.60 10.17 -1.97
N VAL A 9 4.55 9.64 -2.74
CA VAL A 9 4.30 9.25 -4.14
C VAL A 9 3.21 8.17 -4.20
N ALA A 10 3.31 7.12 -3.38
CA ALA A 10 2.29 6.08 -3.32
C ALA A 10 0.91 6.62 -2.92
N SER A 11 0.84 7.45 -1.89
CA SER A 11 -0.39 8.14 -1.46
C SER A 11 -1.00 8.97 -2.60
N GLY A 12 -0.18 9.72 -3.34
CA GLY A 12 -0.63 10.50 -4.49
C GLY A 12 -1.15 9.65 -5.65
N LEU A 13 -0.56 8.49 -5.90
CA LEU A 13 -1.05 7.53 -6.90
C LEU A 13 -2.40 6.92 -6.47
N LEU A 14 -2.51 6.51 -5.20
CA LEU A 14 -3.74 5.98 -4.62
C LEU A 14 -4.86 7.02 -4.61
N ALA A 15 -4.57 8.28 -4.33
CA ALA A 15 -5.56 9.35 -4.36
C ALA A 15 -6.08 9.63 -5.78
N LYS A 16 -5.22 9.53 -6.80
CA LYS A 16 -5.61 9.76 -8.20
C LYS A 16 -6.38 8.60 -8.81
N ASN A 17 -5.99 7.38 -8.47
CA ASN A 17 -6.59 6.17 -8.99
C ASN A 17 -6.69 5.13 -7.86
N PRO A 18 -7.68 5.27 -6.97
CA PRO A 18 -7.80 4.36 -5.83
C PRO A 18 -8.18 2.96 -6.31
N PRO A 19 -7.57 1.89 -5.76
CA PRO A 19 -7.97 0.53 -6.07
C PRO A 19 -9.45 0.31 -5.71
N PRO A 20 -10.19 -0.45 -6.52
CA PRO A 20 -11.61 -0.69 -6.28
C PRO A 20 -11.79 -1.38 -4.92
N MET A 21 -12.75 -0.88 -4.13
CA MET A 21 -13.10 -1.42 -2.80
C MET A 21 -12.00 -1.32 -1.73
N ALA A 22 -10.84 -0.73 -2.04
CA ALA A 22 -9.84 -0.39 -1.02
C ALA A 22 -10.39 0.73 -0.12
N VAL A 23 -10.17 0.59 1.18
CA VAL A 23 -10.58 1.57 2.20
C VAL A 23 -9.40 2.26 2.84
N GLU A 24 -8.27 1.57 2.98
CA GLU A 24 -7.07 2.09 3.61
C GLU A 24 -5.82 1.51 2.96
N ALA A 25 -4.71 2.22 3.13
CA ALA A 25 -3.40 1.78 2.76
C ALA A 25 -2.37 2.19 3.82
N TRP A 26 -1.41 1.31 4.06
CA TRP A 26 -0.38 1.45 5.08
C TRP A 26 0.99 1.10 4.50
N GLY A 27 1.99 1.95 4.71
CA GLY A 27 3.39 1.63 4.43
C GLY A 27 4.02 0.89 5.61
N PHE A 28 4.83 -0.13 5.35
CA PHE A 28 5.51 -0.90 6.41
C PHE A 28 6.89 -1.40 5.95
N GLY A 29 7.50 -2.30 6.71
CA GLY A 29 8.74 -2.98 6.33
C GLY A 29 10.01 -2.13 6.49
N GLY A 30 11.10 -2.59 5.88
CA GLY A 30 12.43 -2.01 6.06
C GLY A 30 12.52 -0.54 5.64
N TYR A 31 11.79 -0.15 4.59
CA TYR A 31 11.71 1.25 4.17
C TYR A 31 10.98 2.12 5.18
N ALA A 32 9.92 1.64 5.84
CA ALA A 32 9.21 2.41 6.86
C ALA A 32 10.06 2.64 8.12
N GLU A 33 10.93 1.69 8.47
CA GLU A 33 11.84 1.80 9.61
C GLU A 33 13.06 2.67 9.31
N ASN A 34 13.62 2.53 8.11
CA ASN A 34 14.75 3.30 7.63
C ASN A 34 14.59 3.64 6.14
N PRO A 35 14.15 4.85 5.80
CA PRO A 35 13.90 5.22 4.41
C PRO A 35 15.16 5.47 3.58
N ASP A 36 16.34 5.49 4.20
CA ASP A 36 17.63 5.46 3.50
C ASP A 36 18.07 4.02 3.17
N SER A 37 17.28 3.01 3.55
CA SER A 37 17.59 1.61 3.27
C SER A 37 17.54 1.30 1.77
N ALA A 38 18.30 0.28 1.40
CA ALA A 38 18.21 -0.32 0.07
C ALA A 38 16.94 -1.15 -0.12
N SER A 39 16.10 -1.29 0.91
CA SER A 39 14.85 -2.03 0.84
C SER A 39 13.90 -1.47 -0.21
N ASP A 40 13.13 -2.41 -0.73
CA ASP A 40 11.82 -2.27 -1.33
C ASP A 40 10.85 -1.49 -0.45
N VAL A 41 9.83 -0.90 -1.10
CA VAL A 41 8.75 -0.19 -0.45
C VAL A 41 7.59 -1.14 -0.28
N ASP A 42 7.26 -1.48 0.97
CA ASP A 42 6.12 -2.34 1.28
C ASP A 42 4.86 -1.51 1.57
N ILE A 43 3.77 -1.85 0.90
CA ILE A 43 2.44 -1.28 1.15
C ILE A 43 1.44 -2.40 1.38
N LEU A 44 0.62 -2.25 2.42
CA LEU A 44 -0.57 -3.03 2.64
C LEU A 44 -1.79 -2.23 2.19
N LEU A 45 -2.62 -2.82 1.33
CA LEU A 45 -3.95 -2.34 1.01
C LEU A 45 -5.01 -3.10 1.80
N ILE A 46 -5.88 -2.37 2.49
CA ILE A 46 -7.06 -2.89 3.18
C ILE A 46 -8.28 -2.72 2.29
N PHE A 47 -9.01 -3.80 2.06
CA PHE A 47 -10.24 -3.82 1.27
C PHE A 47 -11.47 -4.04 2.16
N ARG A 48 -12.63 -3.52 1.72
CA ARG A 48 -13.91 -3.85 2.36
C ARG A 48 -14.13 -5.35 2.37
N ASP A 49 -14.79 -5.84 3.42
CA ASP A 49 -15.22 -7.23 3.47
C ASP A 49 -16.12 -7.55 2.27
N GLY A 50 -15.88 -8.73 1.68
CA GLY A 50 -16.56 -9.15 0.47
C GLY A 50 -15.95 -8.65 -0.83
N ALA A 51 -14.87 -7.85 -0.83
CA ALA A 51 -14.20 -7.38 -2.06
C ALA A 51 -13.66 -8.49 -2.98
N LEU A 52 -13.57 -9.73 -2.49
CA LEU A 52 -13.04 -10.89 -3.23
C LEU A 52 -13.81 -11.25 -4.50
N HIS A 53 -15.05 -10.79 -4.69
CA HIS A 53 -15.78 -10.95 -5.95
C HIS A 53 -15.18 -10.12 -7.11
N LYS A 54 -14.32 -9.13 -6.81
CA LYS A 54 -13.59 -8.28 -7.77
C LYS A 54 -12.09 -8.56 -7.77
N ARG A 55 -11.67 -9.77 -7.38
CA ARG A 55 -10.26 -10.12 -7.19
C ARG A 55 -9.37 -9.81 -8.41
N GLU A 56 -9.88 -10.07 -9.61
CA GLU A 56 -9.16 -9.80 -10.86
C GLU A 56 -8.94 -8.30 -11.09
N GLU A 57 -9.99 -7.50 -10.97
CA GLU A 57 -9.93 -6.02 -11.06
C GLU A 57 -8.96 -5.44 -10.01
N ILE A 58 -8.98 -5.97 -8.78
CA ILE A 58 -8.05 -5.58 -7.71
C ILE A 58 -6.61 -5.90 -8.10
N TRP A 59 -6.35 -7.07 -8.69
CA TRP A 59 -4.99 -7.46 -9.11
C TRP A 59 -4.45 -6.60 -10.23
N GLU A 60 -5.24 -6.36 -11.26
CA GLU A 60 -4.88 -5.50 -12.38
C GLU A 60 -4.55 -4.08 -11.89
N HIS A 61 -5.36 -3.56 -10.97
CA HIS A 61 -5.15 -2.24 -10.39
C HIS A 61 -3.87 -2.16 -9.55
N CYS A 62 -3.60 -3.19 -8.72
CA CYS A 62 -2.36 -3.27 -7.94
C CYS A 62 -1.14 -3.37 -8.85
N ALA A 63 -1.21 -4.15 -9.94
CA ALA A 63 -0.13 -4.27 -10.91
C ALA A 63 0.16 -2.94 -11.61
N ALA A 64 -0.88 -2.22 -12.03
CA ALA A 64 -0.74 -0.89 -12.63
C ALA A 64 -0.14 0.13 -11.65
N LEU A 65 -0.54 0.07 -10.38
CA LEU A 65 0.03 0.89 -9.32
C LEU A 65 1.53 0.61 -9.14
N LYS A 66 1.91 -0.67 -9.05
CA LYS A 66 3.32 -1.11 -8.95
C LYS A 66 4.15 -0.58 -10.12
N VAL A 67 3.72 -0.81 -11.35
CA VAL A 67 4.44 -0.34 -12.55
C VAL A 67 4.60 1.18 -12.56
N THR A 68 3.54 1.92 -12.23
CA THR A 68 3.59 3.39 -12.24
C THR A 68 4.52 3.92 -11.15
N PHE A 69 4.44 3.36 -9.95
CA PHE A 69 5.31 3.74 -8.84
C PHE A 69 6.79 3.48 -9.16
N GLU A 70 7.12 2.28 -9.62
CA GLU A 70 8.48 1.88 -9.95
C GLU A 70 9.05 2.74 -11.07
N SER A 71 8.24 3.05 -12.09
CA SER A 71 8.65 3.94 -13.17
C SER A 71 8.93 5.38 -12.72
N LEU A 72 8.22 5.88 -11.69
CA LEU A 72 8.40 7.24 -11.20
C LEU A 72 9.57 7.38 -10.23
N THR A 73 9.87 6.31 -9.48
CA THR A 73 10.76 6.37 -8.32
C THR A 73 12.06 5.58 -8.50
N GLY A 74 12.09 4.61 -9.41
CA GLY A 74 13.19 3.66 -9.54
C GLY A 74 13.31 2.68 -8.38
N LYS A 75 12.30 2.60 -7.50
CA LYS A 75 12.27 1.74 -6.31
C LYS A 75 11.20 0.67 -6.46
N GLU A 76 11.54 -0.57 -6.14
CA GLU A 76 10.62 -1.70 -6.13
C GLU A 76 9.50 -1.49 -5.12
N LEU A 77 8.27 -1.83 -5.53
CA LEU A 77 7.08 -1.73 -4.68
C LEU A 77 6.45 -3.11 -4.47
N ASP A 78 6.28 -3.50 -3.22
CA ASP A 78 5.54 -4.70 -2.86
C ASP A 78 4.20 -4.37 -2.23
N ILE A 79 3.15 -5.02 -2.75
CA ILE A 79 1.76 -4.75 -2.38
C ILE A 79 1.17 -6.01 -1.72
N SER A 80 1.05 -5.94 -0.40
CA SER A 80 0.23 -6.84 0.40
C SER A 80 -1.23 -6.40 0.36
N ARG A 81 -2.16 -7.34 0.54
CA ARG A 81 -3.61 -7.08 0.49
C ARG A 81 -4.30 -7.88 1.58
N LEU A 82 -5.15 -7.22 2.36
CA LEU A 82 -6.02 -7.86 3.35
C LEU A 82 -7.43 -7.28 3.24
N THR A 83 -8.44 -8.07 3.59
CA THR A 83 -9.76 -7.56 3.93
C THR A 83 -9.73 -6.90 5.31
N ALA A 84 -10.70 -6.02 5.60
CA ALA A 84 -10.85 -5.40 6.91
C ALA A 84 -10.94 -6.46 8.04
N LYS A 85 -11.67 -7.56 7.78
CA LYS A 85 -11.70 -8.71 8.69
C LYS A 85 -10.33 -9.35 8.89
N GLU A 86 -9.59 -9.65 7.83
CA GLU A 86 -8.26 -10.27 7.96
C GLU A 86 -7.27 -9.35 8.69
N ALA A 87 -7.32 -8.04 8.46
CA ALA A 87 -6.47 -7.08 9.16
C ALA A 87 -6.80 -7.00 10.67
N ALA A 88 -8.07 -7.08 11.03
CA ALA A 88 -8.51 -7.17 12.42
C ALA A 88 -8.09 -8.49 13.08
N ASP A 89 -8.29 -9.62 12.38
CA ASP A 89 -7.99 -10.96 12.89
C ASP A 89 -6.47 -11.22 13.04
N THR A 90 -5.64 -10.63 12.17
CA THR A 90 -4.17 -10.72 12.25
C THR A 90 -3.54 -9.74 13.23
N GLY A 91 -4.32 -8.78 13.74
CA GLY A 91 -3.79 -7.70 14.55
C GLY A 91 -2.77 -6.83 13.81
N PHE A 92 -2.88 -6.70 12.48
CA PHE A 92 -1.91 -5.94 11.66
C PHE A 92 -1.73 -4.50 12.13
N ILE A 93 -2.77 -3.89 12.72
CA ILE A 93 -2.72 -2.56 13.34
C ILE A 93 -1.70 -2.50 14.52
N ALA A 94 -1.23 -3.63 15.03
CA ALA A 94 -0.19 -3.73 16.05
C ALA A 94 1.25 -3.84 15.50
N ILE A 95 1.47 -3.77 14.18
CA ILE A 95 2.84 -3.64 13.63
C ILE A 95 3.36 -2.26 14.01
N THR A 96 4.32 -2.22 14.93
CA THR A 96 4.77 -1.03 15.66
C THR A 96 5.38 0.09 14.82
N ASN A 97 5.54 -0.09 13.49
CA ASN A 97 6.13 0.89 12.58
C ASN A 97 5.32 1.10 11.28
N ALA A 98 4.04 0.70 11.24
CA ALA A 98 3.20 0.96 10.07
C ALA A 98 2.84 2.46 9.98
N ILE A 99 2.98 3.03 8.78
CA ILE A 99 2.66 4.42 8.47
C ILE A 99 1.36 4.44 7.67
N HIS A 100 0.34 5.14 8.16
CA HIS A 100 -0.87 5.36 7.38
C HIS A 100 -0.56 6.25 6.18
N ILE A 101 -0.83 5.78 4.95
CA ILE A 101 -0.48 6.52 3.73
C ILE A 101 -1.71 7.02 2.97
N TRP A 102 -2.85 6.36 3.06
CA TRP A 102 -4.05 6.74 2.33
C TRP A 102 -5.29 6.05 2.90
N SER A 103 -6.43 6.75 2.86
CA SER A 103 -7.74 6.16 3.11
C SER A 103 -8.80 6.74 2.18
N HIS A 104 -9.83 5.95 1.89
CA HIS A 104 -10.98 6.38 1.09
C HIS A 104 -11.87 7.29 1.95
N SER A 105 -12.27 8.45 1.41
CA SER A 105 -13.13 9.42 2.10
C SER A 105 -14.59 8.99 2.16
#